data_AF-A0A5J6G863-F1
#
_entry.id   AF-A0A5J6G863-F1
#
_cell.length_a   1.000
_cell.length_b   1.000
_cell.length_c   1.000
_cell.angle_alpha   90.00
_cell.angle_beta   90.00
_cell.angle_gamma   90.00
#
_symmetry.space_group_name_H-M   'P 1'
#
loop_
_entity.id
_entity.type
_entity.pdbx_description
1 polymer ?
#
loop_
_entity_poly.entity_id
_entity_poly.type
_entity_poly.pdbx_seq_one_letter_code
_entity_poly.pdbx_strand_id
1 'polypeptide(L)'
;MRSANGLIPRPSPERPYRLEGTRPGESPHQTLFISCTETQIAPTRFVSRPEQLFELRNIGNIVPPYNPKVVSGAIATIDYALSLTNLRDVVIAGHSGCGAVAALLNQTSNRVSPSLRRWLVVGSSRVACEDAVGTRASGAIGKEALDRAAQAHLLTQLAHLAQYPELESGQNSGRLRLRALFHRAESSTTEVYSPRDDSFKPLAREGSGRRR
;
A
#
# COMPACT_ATOMS: atom_id res chain seq x y z
N MET A 1 4.71 -19.42 39.81
CA MET A 1 3.42 -19.73 39.13
C MET A 1 2.40 -18.71 39.66
N ARG A 2 1.76 -17.80 38.92
CA ARG A 2 1.45 -17.65 37.49
C ARG A 2 1.51 -16.14 37.12
N SER A 3 1.84 -15.86 35.85
CA SER A 3 2.03 -14.52 35.27
C SER A 3 0.77 -13.65 35.24
N ALA A 4 1.01 -12.36 35.43
CA ALA A 4 0.19 -11.26 34.95
C ALA A 4 0.15 -11.25 33.41
N ASN A 5 -1.04 -11.10 32.82
CA ASN A 5 -1.22 -10.54 31.48
C ASN A 5 -2.67 -10.09 31.32
N GLY A 6 -2.93 -8.86 31.76
CA GLY A 6 -4.11 -8.08 31.41
C GLY A 6 -3.67 -6.91 30.52
N LEU A 7 -4.54 -6.53 29.58
CA LEU A 7 -4.40 -5.46 28.57
C LEU A 7 -3.68 -5.83 27.26
N ILE A 8 -4.30 -6.70 26.48
CA ILE A 8 -4.40 -6.47 25.04
C ILE A 8 -5.91 -6.33 24.75
N PRO A 9 -6.40 -5.15 24.33
CA PRO A 9 -7.80 -5.06 23.90
C PRO A 9 -8.01 -6.03 22.73
N ARG A 10 -9.00 -6.92 22.87
CA ARG A 10 -9.43 -7.78 21.75
C ARG A 10 -9.92 -6.84 20.65
N PRO A 11 -9.36 -6.90 19.43
CA PRO A 11 -9.90 -6.13 18.32
C PRO A 11 -11.36 -6.56 18.11
N SER A 12 -12.25 -5.58 18.04
CA SER A 12 -13.67 -5.77 17.74
C SER A 12 -13.84 -6.55 16.43
N PRO A 13 -14.95 -7.29 16.25
CA PRO A 13 -15.24 -8.03 15.03
C PRO A 13 -15.74 -7.06 13.95
N GLU A 14 -14.94 -6.05 13.60
CA GLU A 14 -15.14 -5.34 12.36
C GLU A 14 -14.69 -6.27 11.23
N ARG A 15 -15.64 -6.67 10.38
CA ARG A 15 -15.34 -7.49 9.20
C ARG A 15 -14.24 -6.80 8.39
N PRO A 16 -13.06 -7.40 8.23
CA PRO A 16 -11.97 -6.79 7.49
C PRO A 16 -12.41 -6.56 6.05
N TYR A 17 -11.95 -5.45 5.47
CA TYR A 17 -12.15 -5.13 4.07
C TYR A 17 -11.74 -6.30 3.17
N ARG A 18 -12.46 -6.47 2.06
CA ARG A 18 -12.25 -7.58 1.15
C ARG A 18 -12.36 -7.06 -0.27
N LEU A 19 -11.22 -6.86 -0.93
CA LEU A 19 -11.12 -6.85 -2.39
C LEU A 19 -11.96 -8.04 -2.85
N GLU A 20 -13.03 -7.75 -3.58
CA GLU A 20 -13.86 -8.80 -4.16
C GLU A 20 -12.90 -9.76 -4.87
N GLY A 21 -12.86 -11.00 -4.38
CA GLY A 21 -12.32 -12.07 -5.18
C GLY A 21 -13.25 -12.28 -6.36
N THR A 22 -12.87 -13.21 -7.23
CA THR A 22 -13.70 -13.66 -8.34
C THR A 22 -15.19 -13.78 -7.98
N ARG A 23 -16.05 -12.99 -8.64
CA ARG A 23 -17.50 -13.11 -8.48
C ARG A 23 -17.98 -14.47 -9.00
N PRO A 24 -19.10 -15.02 -8.49
CA PRO A 24 -19.70 -16.21 -9.09
C PRO A 24 -19.94 -15.99 -10.59
N GLY A 25 -19.33 -16.83 -11.44
CA GLY A 25 -19.39 -16.71 -12.91
C GLY A 25 -18.19 -16.03 -13.57
N GLU A 26 -17.30 -15.39 -12.81
CA GLU A 26 -16.01 -14.89 -13.31
C GLU A 26 -14.92 -15.96 -13.19
N SER A 27 -14.05 -16.07 -14.20
CA SER A 27 -12.89 -16.97 -14.15
C SER A 27 -11.91 -16.54 -13.04
N PRO A 28 -11.35 -17.47 -12.24
CA PRO A 28 -10.36 -17.17 -11.20
C PRO A 28 -9.27 -16.22 -11.70
N HIS A 29 -9.12 -15.08 -11.04
CA HIS A 29 -8.12 -14.07 -11.38
C HIS A 29 -7.20 -13.80 -10.20
N GLN A 30 -5.97 -13.39 -10.52
CA GLN A 30 -4.96 -13.06 -9.53
C GLN A 30 -4.94 -11.56 -9.25
N THR A 31 -4.52 -11.22 -8.03
CA THR A 31 -4.24 -9.87 -7.57
C THR A 31 -2.78 -9.76 -7.16
N LEU A 32 -2.06 -8.78 -7.71
CA LEU A 32 -0.77 -8.35 -7.16
C LEU A 32 -1.04 -7.38 -6.02
N PHE A 33 -0.51 -7.66 -4.83
CA PHE A 33 -0.67 -6.81 -3.66
C PHE A 33 0.68 -6.38 -3.11
N ILE A 34 0.96 -5.09 -3.23
CA ILE A 34 2.21 -4.44 -2.82
C ILE A 34 1.94 -3.73 -1.49
N SER A 35 2.70 -4.05 -0.45
CA SER A 35 2.47 -3.51 0.89
C SER A 35 3.73 -3.33 1.72
N CYS A 36 3.59 -2.58 2.80
CA CYS A 36 4.66 -2.41 3.78
C CYS A 36 4.89 -3.73 4.54
N THR A 37 6.14 -4.03 4.89
CA THR A 37 6.50 -5.16 5.75
C THR A 37 5.90 -5.05 7.17
N GLU A 38 5.52 -3.84 7.60
CA GLU A 38 4.83 -3.63 8.88
C GLU A 38 3.53 -4.46 8.97
N THR A 39 3.28 -5.04 10.15
CA THR A 39 2.22 -6.05 10.35
C THR A 39 0.80 -5.51 10.22
N GLN A 40 0.63 -4.19 10.31
CA GLN A 40 -0.67 -3.53 10.25
C GLN A 40 -1.35 -3.70 8.87
N ILE A 41 -0.57 -4.00 7.81
CA ILE A 41 -1.02 -4.14 6.41
C ILE A 41 -0.84 -5.57 5.89
N ALA A 42 -1.12 -6.57 6.73
CA ALA A 42 -1.13 -7.95 6.25
C ALA A 42 -2.15 -8.11 5.09
N PRO A 43 -1.73 -8.56 3.89
CA PRO A 43 -2.60 -8.59 2.71
C PRO A 43 -3.86 -9.44 2.85
N THR A 44 -3.81 -10.48 3.69
CA THR A 44 -4.96 -11.32 4.04
C THR A 44 -6.11 -10.56 4.71
N ARG A 45 -5.86 -9.36 5.25
CA ARG A 45 -6.89 -8.45 5.78
C ARG A 45 -7.64 -7.68 4.68
N PHE A 46 -7.19 -7.78 3.43
CA PHE A 46 -7.73 -7.01 2.31
C PHE A 46 -8.28 -7.90 1.20
N VAL A 47 -8.15 -9.23 1.26
CA VAL A 47 -8.48 -10.11 0.13
C VAL A 47 -9.34 -11.30 0.60
N SER A 48 -10.32 -11.69 -0.22
CA SER A 48 -11.26 -12.79 0.06
C SER A 48 -10.61 -14.16 0.06
N ARG A 49 -9.62 -14.27 -0.83
CA ARG A 49 -9.08 -15.49 -1.41
C ARG A 49 -7.56 -15.35 -1.43
N PRO A 50 -6.90 -15.61 -0.29
CA PRO A 50 -5.45 -15.50 -0.17
C PRO A 50 -4.69 -16.32 -1.22
N GLU A 51 -5.28 -17.42 -1.71
CA GLU A 51 -4.73 -18.27 -2.77
C GLU A 51 -4.67 -17.59 -4.14
N GLN A 52 -5.39 -16.47 -4.33
CA GLN A 52 -5.39 -15.67 -5.56
C GLN A 52 -4.44 -14.47 -5.46
N LEU A 53 -3.63 -14.40 -4.40
CA LEU A 53 -2.80 -13.26 -4.09
C LEU A 53 -1.34 -13.52 -4.44
N PHE A 54 -0.77 -12.60 -5.22
CA PHE A 54 0.67 -12.50 -5.45
C PHE A 54 1.19 -11.32 -4.63
N GLU A 55 2.05 -11.58 -3.65
CA GLU A 55 2.46 -10.56 -2.67
C GLU A 55 3.85 -9.98 -2.95
N LEU A 56 3.97 -8.66 -2.86
CA LEU A 56 5.24 -7.96 -2.70
C LEU A 56 5.22 -7.18 -1.38
N ARG A 57 6.01 -7.63 -0.40
CA ARG A 57 6.11 -6.96 0.90
C ARG A 57 7.51 -6.43 1.12
N ASN A 58 7.65 -5.12 1.24
CA ASN A 58 8.95 -4.47 1.47
C ASN A 58 8.82 -3.26 2.41
N ILE A 59 9.94 -2.71 2.85
CA ILE A 59 9.94 -1.56 3.76
C ILE A 59 9.40 -0.33 3.04
N GLY A 60 8.25 0.16 3.50
CA GLY A 60 7.59 1.34 2.95
C GLY A 60 6.84 1.09 1.64
N ASN A 61 6.48 -0.15 1.27
CA ASN A 61 5.73 -0.42 0.03
C ASN A 61 6.34 0.26 -1.22
N ILE A 62 7.67 0.35 -1.26
CA ILE A 62 8.41 1.08 -2.29
C ILE A 62 8.34 0.30 -3.60
N VAL A 63 8.00 1.04 -4.66
CA VAL A 63 8.04 0.56 -6.04
C VAL A 63 9.17 1.31 -6.73
N PRO A 64 10.21 0.62 -7.21
CA PRO A 64 11.23 1.26 -8.03
C PRO A 64 10.61 1.84 -9.32
N PRO A 65 11.04 3.03 -9.78
CA PRO A 65 10.67 3.50 -11.12
C PRO A 65 11.03 2.46 -12.18
N TYR A 66 10.20 2.35 -13.23
CA TYR A 66 10.47 1.41 -14.31
C TYR A 66 11.81 1.76 -14.99
N ASN A 67 12.75 0.82 -14.97
CA ASN A 67 14.01 0.92 -15.67
C ASN A 67 14.50 -0.48 -16.07
N PRO A 68 14.49 -0.83 -17.37
CA PRO A 68 14.83 -2.18 -17.82
C PRO A 68 16.31 -2.55 -17.62
N LYS A 69 17.16 -1.58 -17.27
CA LYS A 69 18.59 -1.80 -16.98
C LYS A 69 18.87 -2.06 -15.50
N VAL A 70 17.86 -1.89 -14.63
CA VAL A 70 18.00 -2.07 -13.18
C VAL A 70 17.29 -3.34 -12.77
N VAL A 71 17.99 -4.19 -12.02
CA VAL A 71 17.42 -5.43 -11.47
C VAL A 71 17.22 -5.27 -9.97
N SER A 72 16.03 -5.62 -9.50
CA SER A 72 15.74 -5.77 -8.07
C SER A 72 14.66 -6.83 -7.88
N GLY A 73 14.59 -7.40 -6.67
CA GLY A 73 13.50 -8.33 -6.32
C GLY A 73 12.12 -7.71 -6.53
N ALA A 74 11.93 -6.43 -6.17
CA ALA A 74 10.66 -5.73 -6.38
C ALA A 74 10.28 -5.60 -7.85
N ILE A 75 11.22 -5.22 -8.73
CA ILE A 75 10.99 -5.14 -10.18
C ILE A 75 10.63 -6.53 -10.73
N ALA A 76 11.43 -7.55 -10.41
CA ALA A 76 11.18 -8.91 -10.90
C ALA A 76 9.83 -9.47 -10.44
N THR A 77 9.41 -9.19 -9.20
CA THR A 77 8.08 -9.57 -8.68
C THR A 77 6.96 -8.86 -9.44
N ILE A 78 7.10 -7.56 -9.72
CA ILE A 78 6.09 -6.80 -10.48
C ILE A 78 6.01 -7.30 -11.92
N ASP A 79 7.14 -7.44 -12.61
CA ASP A 79 7.20 -7.90 -14.00
C ASP A 79 6.60 -9.31 -14.16
N TYR A 80 6.97 -10.22 -13.25
CA TYR A 80 6.42 -11.57 -13.26
C TYR A 80 4.91 -11.55 -13.06
N ALA A 81 4.41 -10.77 -12.10
CA ALA A 81 2.98 -10.67 -11.86
C ALA A 81 2.23 -10.11 -13.07
N LEU A 82 2.75 -9.04 -13.69
CA LEU A 82 2.14 -8.42 -14.87
C LEU A 82 2.13 -9.35 -16.10
N SER A 83 3.06 -10.31 -16.17
CA SER A 83 3.08 -11.33 -17.22
C SER A 83 1.95 -12.36 -17.11
N LEU A 84 1.30 -12.48 -15.96
CA LEU A 84 0.23 -13.45 -15.73
C LEU A 84 -1.06 -13.05 -16.48
N THR A 85 -1.53 -13.94 -17.35
CA THR A 85 -2.73 -13.71 -18.18
C THR A 85 -4.02 -13.57 -17.37
N ASN A 86 -4.06 -14.20 -16.18
CA ASN A 86 -5.17 -14.13 -15.25
C ASN A 86 -5.01 -13.02 -14.19
N LEU A 87 -3.97 -12.18 -14.23
CA LEU A 87 -3.90 -10.99 -13.40
C LEU A 87 -5.01 -10.01 -13.84
N ARG A 88 -5.75 -9.47 -12.87
CA ARG A 88 -6.79 -8.45 -13.11
C ARG A 88 -6.62 -7.21 -12.23
N ASP A 89 -5.94 -7.36 -11.09
CA ASP A 89 -5.81 -6.28 -10.11
C ASP A 89 -4.36 -6.11 -9.66
N VAL A 90 -3.93 -4.86 -9.66
CA VAL A 90 -2.71 -4.41 -9.00
C VAL A 90 -3.12 -3.45 -7.90
N VAL A 91 -2.78 -3.81 -6.67
CA VAL A 91 -3.12 -3.04 -5.48
C VAL A 91 -1.84 -2.66 -4.77
N ILE A 92 -1.68 -1.38 -4.47
CA ILE A 92 -0.63 -0.88 -3.58
C ILE A 92 -1.27 -0.32 -2.31
N ALA A 93 -0.76 -0.74 -1.16
CA ALA A 93 -1.32 -0.38 0.14
C ALA A 93 -0.27 0.32 1.02
N GLY A 94 -0.55 1.58 1.36
CA GLY A 94 0.16 2.35 2.37
C GLY A 94 -0.60 2.40 3.69
N HIS A 95 0.00 3.00 4.72
CA HIS A 95 -0.62 3.08 6.05
C HIS A 95 -0.21 4.27 6.89
N SER A 96 -1.07 4.60 7.86
CA SER A 96 -0.81 5.60 8.89
C SER A 96 0.42 5.24 9.73
N GLY A 97 1.17 6.25 10.15
CA GLY A 97 2.32 6.08 11.04
C GLY A 97 3.48 5.26 10.46
N CYS A 98 3.62 5.20 9.13
CA CYS A 98 4.63 4.39 8.47
C CYS A 98 6.06 4.73 8.93
N GLY A 99 6.77 3.75 9.49
CA GLY A 99 8.13 3.91 10.00
C GLY A 99 9.14 4.20 8.89
N ALA A 100 8.91 3.69 7.67
CA ALA A 100 9.74 3.98 6.51
C ALA A 100 9.65 5.46 6.08
N VAL A 101 8.44 6.02 6.10
CA VAL A 101 8.20 7.44 5.78
C VAL A 101 8.74 8.34 6.88
N ALA A 102 8.57 7.95 8.15
CA ALA A 102 9.20 8.64 9.26
C ALA A 102 10.74 8.64 9.12
N ALA A 103 11.34 7.51 8.74
CA ALA A 103 12.79 7.40 8.51
C ALA A 103 13.24 8.27 7.33
N LEU A 104 12.46 8.31 6.25
CA LEU A 104 12.72 9.16 5.08
C LEU A 104 12.77 10.64 5.47
N LEU A 105 11.88 11.08 6.36
CA LEU A 105 11.78 12.45 6.87
C LEU A 105 12.69 12.75 8.07
N ASN A 106 13.60 11.84 8.42
CA ASN A 106 14.49 11.95 9.60
C ASN A 106 13.73 12.13 10.93
N GLN A 107 12.54 11.54 11.06
CA GLN A 107 11.68 11.61 12.25
C GLN A 107 11.84 10.38 13.17
N THR A 108 12.85 9.54 12.94
CA THR A 108 13.10 8.34 13.76
C THR A 108 14.22 8.58 14.76
N SER A 109 14.03 8.10 15.99
CA SER A 109 15.08 8.10 17.03
C SER A 109 16.20 7.09 16.79
N ASN A 110 15.95 6.05 15.99
CA ASN A 110 16.90 4.98 15.71
C ASN A 110 17.85 5.33 14.57
N ARG A 111 19.09 4.83 14.65
CA ARG A 111 20.05 4.91 13.53
C ARG A 111 19.55 4.08 12.35
N VAL A 112 19.17 4.78 11.27
CA VAL A 112 18.87 4.18 9.97
C VAL A 112 20.17 3.66 9.35
N SER A 113 20.23 2.36 9.04
CA SER A 113 21.41 1.76 8.41
C SER A 113 21.67 2.35 7.01
N PRO A 114 22.92 2.36 6.51
CA PRO A 114 23.22 2.86 5.16
C PRO A 114 22.40 2.18 4.06
N SER A 115 22.15 0.87 4.19
CA SER A 115 21.34 0.12 3.22
C SER A 115 19.87 0.53 3.25
N LEU A 116 19.28 0.74 4.43
CA LEU A 116 17.92 1.24 4.53
C LEU A 116 17.81 2.67 3.97
N ARG A 117 18.79 3.54 4.24
CA ARG A 117 18.81 4.89 3.66
C ARG A 117 18.83 4.84 2.13
N ARG A 118 19.68 4.00 1.53
CA ARG A 118 19.72 3.80 0.08
C ARG A 118 18.41 3.25 -0.47
N TRP A 119 17.78 2.31 0.23
CA TRP A 119 16.47 1.76 -0.14
C TRP A 119 15.39 2.85 -0.18
N LEU A 120 15.32 3.72 0.84
CA LEU A 120 14.34 4.80 0.89
C LEU A 120 14.51 5.82 -0.26
N VAL A 121 15.75 6.02 -0.75
CA VAL A 121 16.02 6.86 -1.92
C VAL A 121 15.40 6.29 -3.20
N VAL A 122 15.35 4.96 -3.35
CA VAL A 122 14.71 4.31 -4.52
C VAL A 122 13.26 4.74 -4.67
N GLY A 123 12.54 4.88 -3.54
CA GLY A 123 11.15 5.32 -3.54
C GLY A 123 10.90 6.75 -4.01
N SER A 124 11.95 7.57 -4.20
CA SER A 124 11.93 8.90 -4.84
C SER A 124 10.81 9.86 -4.36
N SER A 125 10.37 9.72 -3.12
CA SER A 125 9.17 10.40 -2.57
C SER A 125 9.51 11.46 -1.53
N ARG A 126 10.80 11.73 -1.26
CA ARG A 126 11.24 12.66 -0.21
C ARG A 126 10.59 14.04 -0.37
N VAL A 127 10.67 14.61 -1.57
CA VAL A 127 10.14 15.95 -1.87
C VAL A 127 8.64 15.99 -1.66
N ALA A 128 7.89 15.04 -2.23
CA ALA A 128 6.43 14.97 -2.04
C ALA A 128 6.04 14.80 -0.56
N CYS A 129 6.82 14.04 0.22
CA CYS A 129 6.61 13.90 1.66
C CYS A 129 6.89 15.21 2.41
N GLU A 130 7.98 15.91 2.08
CA GLU A 130 8.35 17.19 2.67
C GLU A 130 7.30 18.29 2.36
N ASP A 131 6.77 18.30 1.13
CA ASP A 131 5.70 19.20 0.73
C ASP A 131 4.40 18.91 1.50
N ALA A 132 4.04 17.62 1.67
CA ALA A 132 2.83 17.21 2.38
C ALA A 132 2.83 17.55 3.89
N VAL A 133 4.01 17.67 4.50
CA VAL A 133 4.15 18.13 5.90
C VAL A 133 4.20 19.65 6.03
N GLY A 134 4.32 20.39 4.93
CA GLY A 134 4.25 21.85 4.90
C GLY A 134 5.40 22.58 5.59
N THR A 135 6.53 21.90 5.82
CA THR A 135 7.70 22.48 6.52
C THR A 135 9.01 21.97 5.93
N ARG A 136 9.99 22.87 5.77
CA ARG A 136 11.40 22.46 5.72
C ARG A 136 11.69 21.77 7.06
N ALA A 137 12.01 20.48 7.03
CA ALA A 137 12.01 19.53 8.15
C ALA A 137 12.90 19.88 9.37
N SER A 138 12.62 20.99 10.05
CA SER A 138 13.28 21.44 11.28
C SER A 138 12.28 21.39 12.42
N GLY A 139 11.93 20.17 12.84
CA GLY A 139 11.03 19.93 13.97
C GLY A 139 10.45 18.53 14.00
N ALA A 140 9.90 18.15 15.15
CA ALA A 140 9.10 16.95 15.29
C ALA A 140 7.79 17.11 14.53
N ILE A 141 7.45 16.13 13.69
CA ILE A 141 6.24 16.14 12.88
C ILE A 141 5.11 15.42 13.63
N GLY A 142 3.94 16.06 13.69
CA GLY A 142 2.74 15.45 14.29
C GLY A 142 2.21 14.27 13.48
N LYS A 143 1.44 13.39 14.13
CA LYS A 143 0.92 12.16 13.52
C LYS A 143 0.12 12.40 12.22
N GLU A 144 -0.76 13.39 12.22
CA GLU A 144 -1.56 13.71 11.01
C GLU A 144 -0.70 14.17 9.84
N ALA A 145 0.36 14.94 10.11
CA ALA A 145 1.29 15.37 9.08
C ALA A 145 2.11 14.19 8.54
N LEU A 146 2.55 13.27 9.41
CA LEU A 146 3.18 12.02 8.99
C LEU A 146 2.22 11.16 8.14
N ASP A 147 0.94 11.11 8.47
CA ASP A 147 -0.06 10.39 7.68
C ASP A 147 -0.26 11.02 6.29
N ARG A 148 -0.26 12.36 6.19
CA ARG A 148 -0.26 13.05 4.88
C ARG A 148 0.99 12.74 4.06
N ALA A 149 2.16 12.72 4.70
CA ALA A 149 3.40 12.31 4.04
C ALA A 149 3.34 10.86 3.57
N ALA A 150 2.74 9.96 4.35
CA ALA A 150 2.57 8.56 3.95
C ALA A 150 1.60 8.40 2.77
N GLN A 151 0.55 9.23 2.70
CA GLN A 151 -0.32 9.30 1.52
C GLN A 151 0.46 9.84 0.30
N ALA A 152 1.23 10.91 0.43
CA ALA A 152 2.06 11.44 -0.66
C ALA A 152 3.11 10.42 -1.15
N HIS A 153 3.74 9.71 -0.21
CA HIS A 153 4.63 8.59 -0.49
C HIS A 153 3.93 7.51 -1.34
N LEU A 154 2.75 7.06 -0.90
CA LEU A 154 1.94 6.06 -1.61
C LEU A 154 1.58 6.52 -3.03
N LEU A 155 1.21 7.78 -3.22
CA LEU A 155 0.90 8.33 -4.54
C LEU A 155 2.14 8.40 -5.45
N THR A 156 3.32 8.67 -4.89
CA THR A 156 4.58 8.57 -5.66
C THR A 156 4.84 7.12 -6.11
N GLN A 157 4.62 6.14 -5.24
CA GLN A 157 4.81 4.72 -5.60
C GLN A 157 3.77 4.25 -6.62
N LEU A 158 2.53 4.76 -6.52
CA LEU A 158 1.47 4.55 -7.50
C LEU A 158 1.87 5.10 -8.88
N ALA A 159 2.48 6.29 -8.92
CA ALA A 159 2.98 6.89 -10.15
C ALA A 159 4.11 6.07 -10.77
N HIS A 160 5.01 5.48 -9.97
CA HIS A 160 6.03 4.54 -10.48
C HIS A 160 5.40 3.29 -11.10
N LEU A 161 4.38 2.69 -10.47
CA LEU A 161 3.66 1.55 -11.05
C LEU A 161 3.06 1.89 -12.40
N ALA A 162 2.44 3.06 -12.53
CA ALA A 162 1.81 3.50 -13.78
C ALA A 162 2.82 3.65 -14.95
N GLN A 163 4.13 3.65 -14.69
CA GLN A 163 5.18 3.69 -15.72
C GLN A 163 5.57 2.31 -16.25
N TYR A 164 5.07 1.21 -15.67
CA TYR A 164 5.36 -0.14 -16.16
C TYR A 164 4.55 -0.40 -17.45
N PRO A 165 5.21 -0.71 -18.59
CA PRO A 165 4.54 -0.82 -19.89
C PRO A 165 3.38 -1.85 -19.92
N GLU A 166 3.55 -2.99 -19.26
CA GLU A 166 2.55 -4.05 -19.20
C GLU A 166 1.32 -3.64 -18.37
N LEU A 167 1.53 -2.78 -17.36
CA LEU A 167 0.45 -2.23 -16.55
C LEU A 167 -0.30 -1.15 -17.35
N GLU A 168 0.41 -0.23 -17.99
CA GLU A 168 -0.17 0.79 -18.87
C GLU A 168 -1.03 0.16 -19.97
N SER A 169 -0.46 -0.80 -20.73
CA SER A 169 -1.16 -1.55 -21.77
C SER A 169 -2.37 -2.33 -21.21
N GLY A 170 -2.20 -2.93 -20.03
CA GLY A 170 -3.29 -3.61 -19.34
C GLY A 170 -4.43 -2.68 -18.91
N GLN A 171 -4.13 -1.46 -18.46
CA GLN A 171 -5.13 -0.47 -18.10
C GLN A 171 -5.85 0.07 -19.35
N ASN A 172 -5.11 0.39 -20.42
CA ASN A 172 -5.67 0.89 -21.67
C ASN A 172 -6.62 -0.11 -22.35
N SER A 173 -6.35 -1.41 -22.21
CA SER A 173 -7.22 -2.48 -22.70
C SER A 173 -8.36 -2.86 -21.75
N GLY A 174 -8.43 -2.26 -20.55
CA GLY A 174 -9.40 -2.63 -19.51
C GLY A 174 -9.13 -3.97 -18.83
N ARG A 175 -7.99 -4.62 -19.12
CA ARG A 175 -7.59 -5.92 -18.54
C ARG A 175 -7.14 -5.78 -17.08
N LEU A 176 -6.43 -4.70 -16.75
CA LEU A 176 -5.86 -4.47 -15.43
C LEU A 176 -6.49 -3.26 -14.76
N ARG A 177 -6.71 -3.38 -13.45
CA ARG A 177 -7.11 -2.28 -12.57
C ARG A 177 -5.98 -1.97 -11.60
N LEU A 178 -5.61 -0.70 -11.51
CA LEU A 178 -4.64 -0.21 -10.54
C LEU A 178 -5.37 0.51 -9.41
N ARG A 179 -5.11 0.14 -8.15
CA ARG A 179 -5.75 0.72 -6.96
C ARG A 179 -4.72 1.06 -5.89
N ALA A 180 -4.84 2.24 -5.29
CA ALA A 180 -4.10 2.61 -4.09
C ALA A 180 -5.02 2.61 -2.87
N LEU A 181 -4.61 1.89 -1.83
CA LEU A 181 -5.30 1.79 -0.55
C LEU A 181 -4.48 2.45 0.56
N PHE A 182 -5.13 3.18 1.44
CA PHE A 182 -4.50 3.75 2.63
C PHE A 182 -5.21 3.27 3.88
N HIS A 183 -4.50 2.56 4.75
CA HIS A 183 -5.07 2.02 5.98
C HIS A 183 -4.69 2.87 7.20
N ARG A 184 -5.69 3.23 8.00
CA ARG A 184 -5.51 3.91 9.28
C ARG A 184 -5.59 2.87 10.40
N ALA A 185 -4.45 2.61 11.04
CA ALA A 185 -4.34 1.55 12.03
C ALA A 185 -5.16 1.82 13.31
N GLU A 186 -5.22 3.09 13.75
CA GLU A 186 -5.95 3.47 14.96
C GLU A 186 -7.47 3.28 14.82
N SER A 187 -8.03 3.69 13.69
CA SER A 187 -9.45 3.54 13.41
C SER A 187 -9.80 2.22 12.73
N SER A 188 -8.81 1.41 12.37
CA SER A 188 -8.97 0.19 11.56
C SER A 188 -9.74 0.43 10.23
N THR A 189 -9.70 1.65 9.70
CA THR A 189 -10.39 2.02 8.46
C THR A 189 -9.45 1.97 7.26
N THR A 190 -9.99 1.65 6.09
CA THR A 190 -9.25 1.70 4.83
C THR A 190 -9.92 2.68 3.88
N GLU A 191 -9.11 3.49 3.22
CA GLU A 191 -9.51 4.46 2.20
C GLU A 191 -8.95 4.02 0.85
N VAL A 192 -9.64 4.37 -0.23
CA VAL A 192 -9.16 4.20 -1.60
C VAL A 192 -8.90 5.55 -2.22
N TYR A 193 -7.79 5.67 -2.96
CA TYR A 193 -7.52 6.87 -3.72
C TYR A 193 -8.48 6.98 -4.91
N SER A 194 -9.13 8.13 -5.06
CA SER A 194 -9.91 8.51 -6.24
C SER A 194 -9.11 9.49 -7.09
N PRO A 195 -8.59 9.07 -8.26
CA PRO A 195 -7.90 9.99 -9.17
C PRO A 195 -8.79 11.15 -9.66
N ARG A 196 -10.11 10.92 -9.75
CA ARG A 196 -11.08 11.93 -10.17
C ARG A 196 -11.15 13.11 -9.20
N ASP A 197 -11.05 12.81 -7.92
CA ASP A 197 -11.26 13.78 -6.84
C ASP A 197 -9.96 14.14 -6.11
N ASP A 198 -8.82 13.63 -6.62
CA ASP A 198 -7.49 13.71 -6.02
C ASP A 198 -7.49 13.54 -4.49
N SER A 199 -8.21 12.53 -4.01
CA SER A 199 -8.42 12.34 -2.58
C SER A 199 -8.63 10.89 -2.19
N PHE A 200 -8.24 10.57 -0.96
CA PHE A 200 -8.57 9.30 -0.33
C PHE A 200 -9.99 9.35 0.20
N LYS A 201 -10.83 8.42 -0.27
CA LYS A 201 -12.23 8.30 0.13
C LYS A 201 -12.41 7.05 0.98
N PRO A 202 -13.30 7.08 1.99
CA PRO A 202 -13.68 5.87 2.70
C PRO A 202 -14.06 4.80 1.70
N LEU A 203 -13.38 3.66 1.78
CA LEU A 203 -13.70 2.53 0.95
C LEU A 203 -15.03 1.99 1.46
N ALA A 204 -16.08 2.12 0.65
CA ALA A 204 -17.44 1.78 1.07
C ALA A 204 -17.45 0.39 1.74
N ARG A 205 -17.90 0.32 2.99
CA ARG A 205 -18.16 -0.95 3.66
C ARG A 205 -19.23 -1.67 2.83
N GLU A 206 -19.11 -2.99 2.62
CA GLU A 206 -20.19 -3.75 2.02
C GLU A 206 -21.50 -3.43 2.75
N GLY A 207 -22.40 -2.74 2.05
CA GLY A 207 -23.78 -2.62 2.46
C GLY A 207 -24.38 -4.01 2.40
N SER A 208 -25.05 -4.39 3.49
CA SER A 208 -26.19 -5.30 3.43
C SER A 208 -26.92 -5.06 2.12
N GLY A 209 -26.91 -6.07 1.24
CA GLY A 209 -27.64 -6.02 0.00
C GLY A 209 -29.02 -5.44 0.25
N ARG A 210 -29.40 -4.47 -0.57
CA ARG A 210 -30.79 -4.03 -0.70
C ARG A 210 -31.58 -5.29 -1.08
N ARG A 211 -32.11 -5.99 -0.08
CA ARG A 211 -33.11 -7.04 -0.30
C ARG A 211 -34.40 -6.31 -0.58
N ARG A 212 -34.74 -6.31 -1.87
CA ARG A 212 -36.02 -5.93 -2.49
C ARG A 212 -36.28 -4.44 -2.56
#